data_AF-A0A372K6D8-F1
#
_entry.id   AF-A0A372K6D8-F1
#
_cell.length_a   1.000
_cell.length_b   1.000
_cell.length_c   1.000
_cell.angle_alpha   90.00
_cell.angle_beta   90.00
_cell.angle_gamma   90.00
#
_symmetry.space_group_name_H-M   'P 1'
#
loop_
_entity.id
_entity.type
_entity.pdbx_description
1 polymer ?
#
loop_
_entity_poly.entity_id
_entity_poly.type
_entity_poly.pdbx_seq_one_letter_code
_entity_poly.pdbx_strand_id
1 'polypeptide(L)'
;GQPGGAGGCGDGDASAGCGSSTSGGDPVQLYTGQFHLAAHDLHVADTIALDLARVYRSSAYDASGRPMAGAFGVGGTFNYDRYLVVAAAMGNGVRPLVQLYLPGGIRVPFTPRIGTTTAWENLTSPGEYYRASLADSGSTKVLTLRDGRVQQFTMMAGIYRLTRIQDRNGNAVTIARNSTTGAVTSITGQNGR
;
A
#
# COMPACT_ATOMS: atom_id res chain seq x y z
N GLY A 1 33.99 40.23 30.44
CA GLY A 1 32.74 40.13 31.19
C GLY A 1 31.94 38.96 30.65
N GLN A 2 31.52 38.06 31.51
CA GLN A 2 30.53 36.99 31.29
C GLN A 2 29.26 37.39 32.11
N PRO A 3 28.05 36.77 32.04
CA PRO A 3 27.48 35.71 31.20
C PRO A 3 26.01 35.97 30.71
N GLY A 4 25.42 35.00 29.99
CA GLY A 4 23.96 34.72 30.03
C GLY A 4 23.33 34.48 28.66
N GLY A 5 22.67 33.37 28.33
CA GLY A 5 22.15 32.33 29.19
C GLY A 5 22.03 30.96 28.49
N ALA A 6 22.13 29.93 29.32
CA ALA A 6 21.78 28.57 29.00
C ALA A 6 20.26 28.48 28.77
N GLY A 7 19.85 28.11 27.57
CA GLY A 7 18.54 27.51 27.33
C GLY A 7 18.66 26.03 27.66
N GLY A 8 18.36 25.67 28.91
CA GLY A 8 18.44 24.30 29.38
C GLY A 8 17.50 23.37 28.64
N CYS A 9 18.01 22.22 28.21
CA CYS A 9 17.21 21.01 28.00
C CYS A 9 16.92 20.44 29.39
N GLY A 10 15.98 21.08 30.10
CA GLY A 10 15.50 20.61 31.39
C GLY A 10 14.40 19.58 31.19
N ASP A 11 14.66 18.37 31.69
CA ASP A 11 13.71 17.43 32.30
C ASP A 11 12.23 17.52 31.86
N GLY A 12 11.81 16.58 31.01
CA GLY A 12 10.41 16.35 30.71
C GLY A 12 10.21 15.59 29.40
N ASP A 13 9.57 14.43 29.49
CA ASP A 13 9.15 13.57 28.40
C ASP A 13 8.37 14.32 27.30
N ALA A 14 9.07 14.81 26.27
CA ALA A 14 8.64 14.92 24.87
C ALA A 14 9.68 15.75 24.09
N SER A 15 10.51 15.12 23.26
CA SER A 15 11.41 15.82 22.32
C SER A 15 10.66 16.34 21.08
N ALA A 16 9.51 16.98 21.28
CA ALA A 16 8.84 17.72 20.24
C ALA A 16 9.59 19.05 20.00
N GLY A 17 10.53 19.03 19.06
CA GLY A 17 10.96 20.23 18.35
C GLY A 17 12.11 21.02 18.96
N CYS A 18 13.33 20.50 18.83
CA CYS A 18 14.56 21.29 18.84
C CYS A 18 15.48 20.79 17.70
N GLY A 19 15.46 21.48 16.55
CA GLY A 19 16.49 21.36 15.50
C GLY A 19 16.46 20.07 14.66
N SER A 20 15.93 20.14 13.43
CA SER A 20 16.17 19.18 12.33
C SER A 20 15.92 17.69 12.57
N SER A 21 15.28 17.28 13.66
CA SER A 21 14.92 15.88 13.87
C SER A 21 13.60 15.57 13.16
N THR A 22 13.62 14.59 12.27
CA THR A 22 12.42 13.96 11.69
C THR A 22 11.63 13.12 12.71
N SER A 23 11.99 13.19 13.99
CA SER A 23 11.59 12.24 15.05
C SER A 23 10.50 12.74 16.00
N GLY A 24 10.01 13.98 15.88
CA GLY A 24 8.96 14.49 16.77
C GLY A 24 7.60 13.81 16.61
N GLY A 25 7.42 13.04 15.52
CA GLY A 25 6.20 12.31 15.19
C GLY A 25 6.47 10.94 14.57
N ASP A 26 7.60 10.30 14.86
CA ASP A 26 7.75 8.88 14.57
C ASP A 26 7.40 8.11 15.84
N PRO A 27 6.40 7.21 15.86
CA PRO A 27 5.59 6.68 14.74
C PRO A 27 4.24 7.38 14.52
N VAL A 28 4.00 8.57 15.06
CA VAL A 28 2.71 9.29 14.98
C VAL A 28 2.68 10.34 13.86
N GLN A 29 1.89 10.09 12.80
CA GLN A 29 1.67 11.07 11.74
C GLN A 29 1.02 12.35 12.30
N LEU A 30 1.80 13.43 12.38
CA LEU A 30 1.37 14.67 13.06
C LEU A 30 0.12 15.32 12.43
N TYR A 31 -0.10 15.15 11.12
CA TYR A 31 -1.30 15.69 10.46
C TYR A 31 -2.59 14.95 10.85
N THR A 32 -2.50 13.65 11.13
CA THR A 32 -3.67 12.79 11.37
C THR A 32 -3.79 12.34 12.83
N GLY A 33 -2.74 12.48 13.63
CA GLY A 33 -2.62 11.90 14.97
C GLY A 33 -2.56 10.37 14.99
N GLN A 34 -2.40 9.72 13.82
CA GLN A 34 -2.44 8.26 13.72
C GLN A 34 -1.06 7.65 13.93
N PHE A 35 -1.02 6.60 14.75
CA PHE A 35 0.17 5.77 14.91
C PHE A 35 0.32 4.89 13.68
N HIS A 36 1.48 4.96 13.04
CA HIS A 36 1.86 4.19 11.86
C HIS A 36 3.31 3.72 12.00
N LEU A 37 3.52 2.41 11.98
CA LEU A 37 4.84 1.79 12.08
C LEU A 37 5.08 0.92 10.85
N ALA A 38 6.26 1.03 10.25
CA ALA A 38 6.77 0.08 9.26
C ALA A 38 8.08 -0.52 9.78
N ALA A 39 8.17 -1.84 9.81
CA ALA A 39 9.35 -2.57 10.27
C ALA A 39 9.73 -3.61 9.22
N HIS A 40 10.99 -3.60 8.79
CA HIS A 40 11.56 -4.56 7.85
C HIS A 40 12.07 -5.78 8.63
N ASP A 41 11.49 -6.95 8.38
CA ASP A 41 11.75 -8.16 9.17
C ASP A 41 12.68 -9.14 8.46
N LEU A 42 12.54 -9.27 7.14
CA LEU A 42 13.34 -10.19 6.34
C LEU A 42 13.65 -9.56 4.98
N HIS A 43 14.93 -9.54 4.64
CA HIS A 43 15.41 -9.11 3.33
C HIS A 43 16.14 -10.26 2.63
N VAL A 44 15.73 -10.56 1.40
CA VAL A 44 16.37 -11.56 0.55
C VAL A 44 16.76 -10.90 -0.76
N ALA A 45 18.06 -10.88 -1.03
CA ALA A 45 18.58 -10.38 -2.30
C ALA A 45 18.06 -11.24 -3.46
N ASP A 46 17.57 -10.62 -4.52
CA ASP A 46 17.14 -11.24 -5.78
C ASP A 46 17.17 -10.14 -6.87
N THR A 47 16.89 -10.46 -8.14
CA THR A 47 16.81 -9.48 -9.23
C THR A 47 15.84 -8.34 -8.90
N ILE A 48 14.72 -8.69 -8.28
CA ILE A 48 13.89 -7.76 -7.51
C ILE A 48 13.98 -8.23 -6.07
N ALA A 49 14.65 -7.47 -5.20
CA ALA A 49 14.82 -7.86 -3.81
C ALA A 49 13.46 -8.13 -3.14
N LEU A 50 13.40 -9.23 -2.38
CA LEU A 50 12.24 -9.57 -1.58
C LEU A 50 12.44 -8.97 -0.20
N ASP A 51 11.43 -8.25 0.27
CA ASP A 51 11.48 -7.54 1.53
C ASP A 51 10.16 -7.75 2.25
N LEU A 52 10.16 -8.47 3.37
CA LEU A 52 8.99 -8.60 4.21
C LEU A 52 9.00 -7.47 5.22
N ALA A 53 8.12 -6.49 5.00
CA ALA A 53 7.95 -5.38 5.92
C ALA A 53 6.56 -5.41 6.54
N ARG A 54 6.49 -5.60 7.87
CA ARG A 54 5.28 -5.41 8.66
C ARG A 54 4.89 -3.94 8.68
N VAL A 55 3.60 -3.68 8.51
CA VAL A 55 3.02 -2.35 8.61
C VAL A 55 1.89 -2.40 9.64
N TYR A 56 1.99 -1.57 10.66
CA TYR A 56 0.95 -1.39 11.66
C TYR A 56 0.35 0.00 11.55
N ARG A 57 -0.98 0.10 11.64
CA ARG A 57 -1.68 1.38 11.71
C ARG A 57 -2.81 1.33 12.72
N SER A 58 -2.89 2.34 13.60
CA SER A 58 -3.96 2.41 14.60
C SER A 58 -5.33 2.72 13.99
N SER A 59 -5.39 3.25 12.77
CA SER A 59 -6.63 3.62 12.07
C SER A 59 -7.28 2.49 11.26
N ALA A 60 -6.80 1.24 11.41
CA ALA A 60 -7.34 0.09 10.69
C ALA A 60 -8.70 -0.34 11.26
N TYR A 61 -9.75 0.38 10.88
CA TYR A 61 -11.13 0.07 11.20
C TYR A 61 -11.95 -0.12 9.92
N ASP A 62 -12.90 -1.05 9.95
CA ASP A 62 -13.87 -1.21 8.88
C ASP A 62 -14.94 -0.10 8.91
N ALA A 63 -15.85 -0.12 7.93
CA ALA A 63 -16.92 0.88 7.84
C ALA A 63 -17.91 0.84 9.02
N SER A 64 -17.92 -0.22 9.82
CA SER A 64 -18.72 -0.36 11.03
C SER A 64 -17.97 0.05 12.31
N GLY A 65 -16.73 0.53 12.17
CA GLY A 65 -15.89 0.93 13.30
C GLY A 65 -15.25 -0.24 14.04
N ARG A 66 -15.22 -1.46 13.46
CA ARG A 66 -14.56 -2.61 14.08
C ARG A 66 -13.09 -2.69 13.66
N PRO A 67 -12.18 -3.03 14.58
CA PRO A 67 -10.77 -3.18 14.25
C PRO A 67 -10.57 -4.26 13.19
N MET A 68 -9.80 -3.96 12.16
CA MET A 68 -9.48 -4.88 11.09
C MET A 68 -8.28 -5.75 11.47
N ALA A 69 -8.46 -7.07 11.43
CA ALA A 69 -7.35 -8.02 11.55
C ALA A 69 -6.69 -8.24 10.18
N GLY A 70 -5.37 -8.15 10.13
CA GLY A 70 -4.56 -8.56 8.99
C GLY A 70 -3.61 -9.70 9.36
N ALA A 71 -2.65 -9.99 8.49
CA ALA A 71 -1.71 -11.11 8.65
C ALA A 71 -0.86 -11.04 9.93
N PHE A 72 -0.70 -9.85 10.53
CA PHE A 72 0.07 -9.63 11.74
C PHE A 72 -0.79 -9.15 12.92
N GLY A 73 -2.06 -9.54 12.94
CA GLY A 73 -3.01 -9.19 14.00
C GLY A 73 -3.83 -7.93 13.70
N VAL A 74 -4.49 -7.39 14.73
CA VAL A 74 -5.31 -6.18 14.62
C VAL A 74 -4.46 -4.99 14.19
N GLY A 75 -4.83 -4.34 13.09
CA GLY A 75 -4.10 -3.22 12.51
C GLY A 75 -2.77 -3.58 11.85
N GLY A 76 -2.37 -4.85 11.90
CA GLY A 76 -1.11 -5.36 11.35
C GLY A 76 -1.28 -6.00 9.98
N THR A 77 -0.56 -5.50 8.99
CA THR A 77 -0.48 -6.02 7.61
C THR A 77 0.99 -5.98 7.14
N PHE A 78 1.26 -6.12 5.84
CA PHE A 78 2.61 -6.10 5.28
C PHE A 78 2.61 -5.55 3.85
N ASN A 79 3.79 -5.18 3.36
CA ASN A 79 4.00 -4.47 2.09
C ASN A 79 3.39 -5.14 0.83
N TYR A 80 3.23 -6.47 0.81
CA TYR A 80 2.60 -7.19 -0.31
C TYR A 80 1.08 -7.36 -0.19
N ASP A 81 0.46 -6.95 0.92
CA ASP A 81 -0.98 -7.08 1.13
C ASP A 81 -1.78 -5.93 0.51
N ARG A 82 -1.67 -5.83 -0.81
CA ARG A 82 -2.34 -4.83 -1.64
C ARG A 82 -3.55 -5.45 -2.32
N TYR A 83 -4.63 -4.68 -2.42
CA TYR A 83 -5.87 -5.14 -3.06
C TYR A 83 -6.65 -4.01 -3.72
N LEU A 84 -7.49 -4.38 -4.67
CA LEU A 84 -8.43 -3.47 -5.34
C LEU A 84 -9.84 -3.70 -4.81
N VAL A 85 -10.51 -2.61 -4.45
CA VAL A 85 -11.96 -2.58 -4.28
C VAL A 85 -12.57 -1.96 -5.51
N VAL A 86 -13.64 -2.57 -6.01
CA VAL A 86 -14.25 -2.25 -7.29
C VAL A 86 -15.70 -1.90 -7.04
N ALA A 87 -16.12 -0.69 -7.41
CA ALA A 87 -17.50 -0.27 -7.26
C ALA A 87 -18.45 -1.15 -8.10
N ALA A 88 -19.70 -1.22 -7.66
CA ALA A 88 -20.78 -1.81 -8.44
C ALA A 88 -20.86 -1.14 -9.82
N ALA A 89 -21.17 -1.94 -10.84
CA ALA A 89 -21.42 -1.39 -12.17
C ALA A 89 -22.74 -0.61 -12.17
N MET A 90 -22.76 0.50 -12.90
CA MET A 90 -23.98 1.22 -13.23
C MET A 90 -24.75 0.45 -14.32
N GLY A 91 -25.99 0.85 -14.62
CA GLY A 91 -26.83 0.18 -15.63
C GLY A 91 -26.21 0.08 -17.04
N ASN A 92 -25.21 0.91 -17.35
CA ASN A 92 -24.44 0.88 -18.59
C ASN A 92 -23.17 0.01 -18.52
N GLY A 93 -22.99 -0.77 -17.45
CA GLY A 93 -21.81 -1.62 -17.23
C GLY A 93 -20.55 -0.89 -16.76
N VAL A 94 -20.55 0.44 -16.71
CA VAL A 94 -19.40 1.24 -16.25
C VAL A 94 -19.29 1.14 -14.72
N ARG A 95 -18.07 0.92 -14.23
CA ARG A 95 -17.79 0.92 -12.78
C ARG A 95 -17.18 2.26 -12.39
N PRO A 96 -17.91 3.13 -11.67
CA PRO A 96 -17.56 4.55 -11.53
C PRO A 96 -16.24 4.78 -10.78
N LEU A 97 -15.80 3.80 -9.98
CA LEU A 97 -14.57 3.91 -9.20
C LEU A 97 -13.95 2.54 -8.95
N VAL A 98 -12.63 2.46 -9.13
CA VAL A 98 -11.79 1.39 -8.58
C VAL A 98 -10.78 2.02 -7.63
N GLN A 99 -10.51 1.39 -6.49
CA GLN A 99 -9.57 1.90 -5.49
C GLN A 99 -8.53 0.85 -5.17
N LEU A 100 -7.25 1.21 -5.28
CA LEU A 100 -6.14 0.43 -4.77
C LEU A 100 -5.90 0.79 -3.31
N TYR A 101 -5.97 -0.22 -2.45
CA TYR A 101 -5.66 -0.12 -1.03
C TYR A 101 -4.21 -0.52 -0.81
N LEU A 102 -3.43 0.40 -0.27
CA LEU A 102 -2.05 0.17 0.14
C LEU A 102 -1.99 -0.23 1.61
N PRO A 103 -0.94 -0.98 2.03
CA PRO A 103 -0.81 -1.45 3.41
C PRO A 103 -0.81 -0.31 4.44
N GLY A 104 -0.20 0.83 4.10
CA GLY A 104 -0.20 2.04 4.93
C GLY A 104 -1.54 2.76 5.05
N GLY A 105 -2.63 2.28 4.44
CA GLY A 105 -3.98 2.86 4.55
C GLY A 105 -4.34 3.87 3.48
N ILE A 106 -3.38 4.27 2.65
CA ILE A 106 -3.61 5.12 1.49
C ILE A 106 -4.50 4.38 0.47
N ARG A 107 -5.49 5.10 -0.06
CA ARG A 107 -6.38 4.64 -1.13
C ARG A 107 -6.08 5.42 -2.39
N VAL A 108 -5.70 4.73 -3.46
CA VAL A 108 -5.40 5.33 -4.76
C VAL A 108 -6.62 5.13 -5.67
N PRO A 109 -7.36 6.20 -6.03
CA PRO A 109 -8.55 6.09 -6.88
C PRO A 109 -8.18 5.93 -8.36
N PHE A 110 -8.98 5.18 -9.10
CA PHE A 110 -8.91 5.03 -10.55
C PHE A 110 -10.30 5.28 -11.12
N THR A 111 -10.41 6.24 -12.04
CA THR A 111 -11.66 6.63 -12.69
C THR A 111 -11.74 6.02 -14.09
N PRO A 112 -12.95 5.64 -14.55
CA PRO A 112 -13.12 5.05 -15.87
C PRO A 112 -12.53 5.92 -16.97
N ARG A 113 -11.83 5.31 -17.92
CA ARG A 113 -11.46 5.99 -19.15
C ARG A 113 -12.71 6.15 -20.02
N ILE A 114 -12.88 7.36 -20.57
CA ILE A 114 -14.01 7.70 -21.44
C ILE A 114 -14.12 6.69 -22.59
N GLY A 115 -15.35 6.23 -22.85
CA GLY A 115 -15.64 5.28 -23.92
C GLY A 115 -15.33 3.82 -23.61
N THR A 116 -14.97 3.48 -22.36
CA THR A 116 -14.66 2.10 -21.95
C THR A 116 -15.38 1.70 -20.67
N THR A 117 -15.61 0.41 -20.48
CA THR A 117 -16.13 -0.19 -19.25
C THR A 117 -15.08 -1.01 -18.48
N THR A 118 -13.92 -1.24 -19.11
CA THR A 118 -12.87 -2.19 -18.70
C THR A 118 -11.52 -1.53 -18.44
N ALA A 119 -11.41 -0.20 -18.56
CA ALA A 119 -10.18 0.53 -18.33
C ALA A 119 -10.42 1.76 -17.44
N TRP A 120 -9.45 2.02 -16.56
CA TRP A 120 -9.42 3.13 -15.63
C TRP A 120 -8.04 3.78 -15.61
N GLU A 121 -7.97 5.01 -15.13
CA GLU A 121 -6.72 5.75 -14.98
C GLU A 121 -6.73 6.58 -13.71
N ASN A 122 -5.53 6.93 -13.23
CA ASN A 122 -5.34 7.85 -12.14
C ASN A 122 -4.68 9.13 -12.67
N LEU A 123 -5.37 10.26 -12.54
CA LEU A 123 -4.87 11.58 -12.96
C LEU A 123 -4.72 12.55 -11.78
N THR A 124 -4.94 12.09 -10.54
CA THR A 124 -5.08 12.96 -9.36
C THR A 124 -4.15 12.59 -8.22
N SER A 125 -3.71 11.34 -8.11
CA SER A 125 -2.79 10.94 -7.05
C SER A 125 -1.37 11.34 -7.39
N PRO A 126 -0.64 11.99 -6.46
CA PRO A 126 0.78 12.26 -6.65
C PRO A 126 1.62 10.97 -6.57
N GLY A 127 2.88 11.06 -6.99
CA GLY A 127 3.84 9.96 -6.88
C GLY A 127 3.75 8.92 -8.00
N GLU A 128 4.05 7.66 -7.68
CA GLU A 128 4.20 6.58 -8.68
C GLU A 128 2.90 6.22 -9.42
N TYR A 129 1.74 6.52 -8.83
CA TYR A 129 0.43 6.21 -9.43
C TYR A 129 -0.09 7.32 -10.35
N TYR A 130 0.57 8.48 -10.41
CA TYR A 130 0.17 9.54 -11.33
C TYR A 130 0.32 9.05 -12.79
N ARG A 131 -0.78 9.12 -13.56
CA ARG A 131 -0.91 8.56 -14.92
C ARG A 131 -0.71 7.04 -14.99
N ALA A 132 -0.95 6.31 -13.90
CA ALA A 132 -1.07 4.87 -13.96
C ALA A 132 -2.41 4.47 -14.61
N SER A 133 -2.39 3.38 -15.37
CA SER A 133 -3.57 2.78 -15.99
C SER A 133 -3.91 1.45 -15.33
N LEU A 134 -5.19 1.14 -15.24
CA LEU A 134 -5.70 -0.13 -14.75
C LEU A 134 -6.64 -0.68 -15.81
N ALA A 135 -6.49 -1.94 -16.19
CA ALA A 135 -7.33 -2.59 -17.18
C ALA A 135 -7.75 -3.99 -16.74
N ASP A 136 -8.92 -4.42 -17.19
CA ASP A 136 -9.31 -5.82 -17.12
C ASP A 136 -8.48 -6.66 -18.10
N SER A 137 -8.07 -7.85 -17.64
CA SER A 137 -7.33 -8.83 -18.42
C SER A 137 -7.79 -10.23 -18.01
N GLY A 138 -8.84 -10.72 -18.67
CA GLY A 138 -9.50 -11.97 -18.30
C GLY A 138 -10.05 -11.93 -16.87
N SER A 139 -9.60 -12.85 -16.02
CA SER A 139 -9.97 -12.91 -14.59
C SER A 139 -9.10 -12.02 -13.69
N THR A 140 -8.21 -11.22 -14.28
CA THR A 140 -7.26 -10.37 -13.57
C THR A 140 -7.49 -8.89 -13.87
N LYS A 141 -6.97 -8.04 -12.99
CA LYS A 141 -6.79 -6.61 -13.23
C LYS A 141 -5.31 -6.30 -13.28
N VAL A 142 -4.90 -5.55 -14.30
CA VAL A 142 -3.51 -5.22 -14.54
C VAL A 142 -3.32 -3.72 -14.38
N LEU A 143 -2.53 -3.33 -13.39
CA LEU A 143 -2.10 -1.96 -13.14
C LEU A 143 -0.75 -1.74 -13.82
N THR A 144 -0.68 -0.79 -14.73
CA THR A 144 0.56 -0.36 -15.37
C THR A 144 0.93 1.03 -14.88
N LEU A 145 2.09 1.15 -14.26
CA LEU A 145 2.63 2.43 -13.81
C LEU A 145 3.30 3.16 -14.97
N ARG A 146 3.45 4.49 -14.84
CA ARG A 146 4.06 5.34 -15.88
C ARG A 146 5.50 4.94 -16.22
N ASP A 147 6.21 4.32 -15.29
CA ASP A 147 7.61 3.90 -15.43
C ASP A 147 7.79 2.49 -16.04
N GLY A 148 6.69 1.88 -16.50
CA GLY A 148 6.66 0.57 -17.13
C GLY A 148 6.53 -0.61 -16.16
N ARG A 149 6.52 -0.38 -14.84
CA ARG A 149 6.24 -1.45 -13.87
C ARG A 149 4.78 -1.89 -13.97
N VAL A 150 4.55 -3.17 -13.79
CA VAL A 150 3.22 -3.78 -13.87
C VAL A 150 2.88 -4.50 -12.57
N GLN A 151 1.63 -4.41 -12.13
CA GLN A 151 1.09 -5.16 -11.01
C GLN A 151 -0.16 -5.90 -11.46
N GLN A 152 -0.25 -7.18 -11.12
CA GLN A 152 -1.41 -8.01 -11.43
C GLN A 152 -2.19 -8.31 -10.16
N PHE A 153 -3.51 -8.21 -10.26
CA PHE A 153 -4.44 -8.53 -9.20
C PHE A 153 -5.42 -9.60 -9.68
N THR A 154 -5.65 -10.62 -8.86
CA THR A 154 -6.55 -11.73 -9.17
C THR A 154 -7.71 -11.76 -8.17
N MET A 155 -8.92 -11.98 -8.65
CA MET A 155 -10.10 -12.09 -7.79
C MET A 155 -10.03 -13.36 -6.94
N MET A 156 -10.06 -13.19 -5.61
CA MET A 156 -10.13 -14.28 -4.63
C MET A 156 -11.05 -13.83 -3.51
N ALA A 157 -11.95 -14.69 -3.03
CA ALA A 157 -12.89 -14.35 -1.96
C ALA A 157 -13.59 -12.98 -2.15
N GLY A 158 -14.03 -12.68 -3.38
CA GLY A 158 -14.74 -11.43 -3.71
C GLY A 158 -13.89 -10.16 -3.86
N ILE A 159 -12.56 -10.22 -3.68
CA ILE A 159 -11.66 -9.06 -3.74
C ILE A 159 -10.48 -9.35 -4.67
N TYR A 160 -10.06 -8.37 -5.45
CA TYR A 160 -8.88 -8.48 -6.32
C TYR A 160 -7.61 -8.24 -5.50
N ARG A 161 -6.80 -9.29 -5.31
CA ARG A 161 -5.59 -9.23 -4.48
C ARG A 161 -4.34 -9.29 -5.34
N LEU A 162 -3.29 -8.59 -4.92
CA LEU A 162 -2.01 -8.57 -5.62
C LEU A 162 -1.43 -9.98 -5.69
N THR A 163 -1.10 -10.41 -6.90
CA THR A 163 -0.51 -11.73 -7.20
C THR A 163 0.82 -11.65 -7.94
N ARG A 164 1.12 -10.51 -8.57
CA ARG A 164 2.40 -10.33 -9.28
C ARG A 164 2.82 -8.86 -9.29
N ILE A 165 4.11 -8.63 -9.08
CA ILE A 165 4.78 -7.35 -9.35
C ILE A 165 5.83 -7.63 -10.42
N GLN A 166 5.89 -6.80 -11.45
CA GLN A 166 6.85 -6.92 -12.54
C GLN A 166 7.55 -5.58 -12.77
N ASP A 167 8.86 -5.61 -12.94
CA ASP A 167 9.63 -4.44 -13.35
C ASP A 167 9.51 -4.17 -14.85
N ARG A 168 10.14 -3.08 -15.34
CA ARG A 168 10.14 -2.72 -16.76
C ARG A 168 10.93 -3.69 -17.65
N ASN A 169 11.83 -4.48 -17.07
CA ASN A 169 12.67 -5.45 -17.77
C ASN A 169 12.00 -6.84 -17.84
N GLY A 170 10.82 -6.97 -17.24
CA GLY A 170 10.05 -8.19 -17.21
C GLY A 170 10.34 -9.09 -16.02
N ASN A 171 11.26 -8.72 -15.12
CA ASN A 171 11.53 -9.49 -13.91
C ASN A 171 10.33 -9.40 -12.97
N ALA A 172 10.02 -10.48 -12.24
CA ALA A 172 8.82 -10.53 -11.43
C ALA A 172 9.00 -11.15 -10.06
N VAL A 173 8.16 -10.66 -9.14
CA VAL A 173 7.85 -11.28 -7.85
C VAL A 173 6.43 -11.80 -7.93
N THR A 174 6.25 -13.08 -7.58
CA THR A 174 4.95 -13.74 -7.51
C THR A 174 4.52 -13.87 -6.07
N ILE A 175 3.26 -13.53 -5.80
CA ILE A 175 2.64 -13.61 -4.47
C ILE A 175 1.58 -14.70 -4.55
N ALA A 176 1.91 -15.89 -4.07
CA ALA A 176 0.97 -17.00 -4.00
C ALA A 176 0.00 -16.79 -2.83
N ARG A 177 -1.27 -17.09 -3.06
CA ARG A 177 -2.34 -16.89 -2.09
C ARG A 177 -3.27 -18.10 -2.06
N ASN A 178 -3.82 -18.38 -0.89
CA ASN A 178 -4.93 -19.32 -0.76
C ASN A 178 -6.15 -18.78 -1.52
N SER A 179 -6.74 -19.57 -2.41
CA SER A 179 -7.84 -19.12 -3.28
C SER A 179 -9.15 -18.84 -2.53
N THR A 180 -9.38 -19.53 -1.42
CA THR A 180 -10.60 -19.42 -0.60
C THR A 180 -10.55 -18.24 0.35
N THR A 181 -9.39 -17.98 0.97
CA THR A 181 -9.25 -16.91 1.98
C THR A 181 -8.55 -15.65 1.44
N GLY A 182 -7.75 -15.79 0.38
CA GLY A 182 -6.89 -14.73 -0.15
C GLY A 182 -5.63 -14.46 0.68
N ALA A 183 -5.37 -15.26 1.73
CA ALA A 183 -4.16 -15.15 2.55
C ALA A 183 -2.92 -15.49 1.75
N VAL A 184 -1.82 -14.76 1.94
CA VAL A 184 -0.53 -15.04 1.28
C VAL A 184 0.08 -16.31 1.86
N THR A 185 0.54 -17.20 0.99
CA THR A 185 1.16 -18.49 1.34
C THR A 185 2.63 -18.53 0.99
N SER A 186 3.05 -17.81 -0.06
CA SER A 186 4.46 -17.61 -0.38
C SER A 186 4.66 -16.34 -1.21
N ILE A 187 5.88 -15.83 -1.17
CA ILE A 187 6.38 -14.78 -2.05
C ILE A 187 7.62 -15.36 -2.69
N THR A 188 7.68 -15.32 -4.03
CA THR A 188 8.78 -15.94 -4.78
C THR A 188 9.33 -14.95 -5.79
N GLY A 189 10.64 -14.75 -5.76
CA GLY A 189 11.33 -13.90 -6.73
C GLY A 189 11.64 -14.62 -8.04
N GLN A 190 12.18 -13.88 -9.01
CA GLN A 190 12.50 -14.38 -10.36
C GLN A 190 13.41 -15.61 -10.32
N ASN A 191 14.34 -15.66 -9.36
CA ASN A 191 15.33 -16.72 -9.26
C ASN A 191 14.87 -17.88 -8.35
N GLY A 192 13.58 -17.93 -7.98
CA GLY A 192 12.99 -19.02 -7.19
C GLY A 192 13.28 -18.96 -5.69
N ARG A 193 13.78 -17.82 -5.19
CA ARG A 193 13.95 -17.54 -3.77
C ARG A 193 12.63 -17.23 -3.08
#